data_AF-M9LRU9-F1
#
_entry.id   AF-M9LRU9-F1
#
_cell.length_a   1.000
_cell.length_b   1.000
_cell.length_c   1.000
_cell.angle_alpha   90.00
_cell.angle_beta   90.00
_cell.angle_gamma   90.00
#
_symmetry.space_group_name_H-M   'P 1'
#
loop_
_entity.id
_entity.type
_entity.pdbx_description
1 polymer ?
#
loop_
_entity_poly.entity_id
_entity_poly.type
_entity_poly.pdbx_seq_one_letter_code
_entity_poly.pdbx_strand_id
1 'polypeptide(L)'
;MKFATATLAVLAAAGTVSADNWLDQLGNSFKNKGQEIAACAKASSQLSCNAKYDIPASSSANCCFNGALVDGGKQSGLILSTQFWTSNAPDPANNGPKDSTTIHGLWPDVLIILLPRKQGYTCMLTMIFRSLVYAPSIFLFFLLVYEPPPFFLGSYTNDCLHLLQYCDGSYPSFCSSVSGIPEYTGAQIVDVMAKYDPALKAYYDKYFKDLNGDAPSFLEHEYNKHGTCYTTMRPTCQPKLPWISQADFAVLNYFRQIAHKFAELPTYDILKAAGIVPDANKTYQLADVQAALKQAHGATPFVGCNKKGEMNEFWYFNLVRGSVNFGHYEATESTTKSTCPATLKYLPKP
;
A
#
# COMPACT_ATOMS: atom_id res chain seq x y z
N MET A 1 -20.32 -26.40 16.33
CA MET A 1 -20.43 -24.94 16.17
C MET A 1 -21.85 -24.53 16.53
N LYS A 2 -22.04 -23.85 17.66
CA LYS A 2 -23.36 -23.34 18.08
C LYS A 2 -23.37 -21.84 17.86
N PHE A 3 -24.17 -21.37 16.91
CA PHE A 3 -24.50 -19.95 16.80
C PHE A 3 -25.38 -19.59 17.99
N ALA A 4 -24.89 -18.73 18.88
CA ALA A 4 -25.71 -18.15 19.93
C ALA A 4 -26.57 -17.05 19.28
N THR A 5 -27.85 -17.33 19.10
CA THR A 5 -28.88 -16.35 18.75
C THR A 5 -28.98 -15.34 19.90
N ALA A 6 -28.55 -14.10 19.66
CA ALA A 6 -28.79 -13.01 20.60
C ALA A 6 -30.28 -12.61 20.52
N THR A 7 -31.08 -13.02 21.50
CA THR A 7 -32.45 -12.55 21.68
C THR A 7 -32.41 -11.16 22.29
N LEU A 8 -32.85 -10.14 21.55
CA LEU A 8 -32.98 -8.77 22.04
C LEU A 8 -34.27 -8.67 22.89
N ALA A 9 -34.15 -8.65 24.21
CA ALA A 9 -35.27 -8.37 25.09
C ALA A 9 -35.41 -6.83 25.25
N VAL A 10 -36.43 -6.24 24.62
CA VAL A 10 -36.79 -4.83 24.82
C VAL A 10 -37.71 -4.75 26.03
N LEU A 11 -37.19 -4.32 27.19
CA LEU A 11 -38.02 -3.88 28.30
C LEU A 11 -38.62 -2.51 27.94
N ALA A 12 -39.93 -2.48 27.68
CA ALA A 12 -40.67 -1.24 27.56
C ALA A 12 -40.91 -0.64 28.96
N ALA A 13 -40.06 0.29 29.37
CA ALA A 13 -40.38 1.21 30.46
C ALA A 13 -41.11 2.43 29.87
N ALA A 14 -42.34 2.67 30.30
CA ALA A 14 -43.15 3.79 29.87
C ALA A 14 -42.54 5.12 30.35
N GLY A 15 -41.92 5.86 29.43
CA GLY A 15 -41.45 7.24 29.60
C GLY A 15 -41.43 7.93 28.23
N THR A 16 -42.50 8.65 27.89
CA THR A 16 -42.82 9.10 26.52
C THR A 16 -42.11 10.38 26.05
N VAL A 17 -40.84 10.61 26.41
CA VAL A 17 -40.09 11.76 25.86
C VAL A 17 -38.61 11.46 25.51
N SER A 18 -38.16 10.20 25.51
CA SER A 18 -36.79 9.86 25.05
C SER A 18 -36.69 8.64 24.12
N ALA A 19 -37.81 8.02 23.75
CA ALA A 19 -37.81 6.84 22.89
C ALA A 19 -37.58 7.18 21.41
N ASP A 20 -38.16 8.30 20.93
CA ASP A 20 -38.07 8.70 19.52
C ASP A 20 -36.63 9.10 19.13
N ASN A 21 -35.97 9.90 19.97
CA ASN A 21 -34.57 10.30 19.74
C ASN A 21 -33.60 9.10 19.80
N TRP A 22 -33.87 8.10 20.63
CA TRP A 22 -33.03 6.90 20.73
C TRP A 22 -33.22 5.93 19.56
N LEU A 23 -34.47 5.72 19.11
CA LEU A 23 -34.76 4.91 17.92
C LEU A 23 -34.21 5.56 16.65
N ASP A 24 -34.30 6.89 16.53
CA ASP A 24 -33.72 7.63 15.42
C ASP A 24 -32.19 7.60 15.44
N GLN A 25 -31.56 7.74 16.61
CA GLN A 25 -30.11 7.59 16.76
C GLN A 25 -29.63 6.18 16.39
N LEU A 26 -30.37 5.14 16.81
CA LEU A 26 -30.09 3.76 16.41
C LEU A 26 -30.29 3.56 14.91
N GLY A 27 -31.41 4.02 14.35
CA GLY A 27 -31.71 3.94 12.92
C GLY A 27 -30.63 4.62 12.08
N ASN A 28 -30.20 5.81 12.48
CA ASN A 28 -29.10 6.54 11.85
C ASN A 28 -27.76 5.80 12.00
N SER A 29 -27.48 5.20 13.17
CA SER A 29 -26.27 4.38 13.37
C SER A 29 -26.23 3.16 12.45
N PHE A 30 -27.34 2.43 12.33
CA PHE A 30 -27.46 1.28 11.42
C PHE A 30 -27.32 1.71 9.95
N LYS A 31 -27.97 2.81 9.56
CA LYS A 31 -27.90 3.35 8.20
C LYS A 31 -26.46 3.76 7.84
N ASN A 32 -25.80 4.50 8.72
CA ASN A 32 -24.42 4.96 8.51
C ASN A 32 -23.47 3.76 8.40
N LYS A 33 -23.59 2.78 9.30
CA LYS A 33 -22.75 1.57 9.25
C LYS A 33 -23.01 0.73 7.98
N GLY A 34 -24.26 0.65 7.53
CA GLY A 34 -24.60 0.01 6.26
C GLY A 34 -23.95 0.72 5.06
N GLN A 35 -23.92 2.06 5.07
CA GLN A 35 -23.25 2.85 4.03
C GLN A 35 -21.73 2.68 4.05
N GLU A 36 -21.10 2.62 5.23
CA GLU A 36 -19.66 2.36 5.37
C GLU A 36 -19.27 0.98 4.82
N ILE A 37 -20.05 -0.06 5.16
CA ILE A 37 -19.84 -1.42 4.66
C ILE A 37 -19.98 -1.46 3.14
N ALA A 38 -21.02 -0.83 2.59
CA ALA A 38 -21.22 -0.75 1.15
C ALA A 38 -20.07 -0.01 0.45
N ALA A 39 -19.59 1.10 1.03
CA ALA A 39 -18.48 1.88 0.49
C ALA A 39 -17.16 1.08 0.51
N CYS A 40 -16.88 0.38 1.61
CA CYS A 40 -15.76 -0.54 1.75
C CYS A 40 -15.83 -1.68 0.72
N ALA A 41 -16.97 -2.35 0.59
CA ALA A 41 -17.16 -3.43 -0.38
C ALA A 41 -16.91 -2.95 -1.82
N LYS A 42 -17.49 -1.79 -2.18
CA LYS A 42 -17.28 -1.17 -3.50
C LYS A 42 -15.79 -0.84 -3.72
N ALA A 43 -15.13 -0.24 -2.73
CA ALA A 43 -13.72 0.12 -2.80
C ALA A 43 -12.80 -1.09 -2.93
N SER A 44 -13.06 -2.15 -2.16
CA SER A 44 -12.29 -3.40 -2.20
C SER A 44 -12.36 -4.12 -3.54
N SER A 45 -13.37 -3.86 -4.36
CA SER A 45 -13.48 -4.41 -5.72
C SER A 45 -12.53 -3.73 -6.72
N GLN A 46 -12.05 -2.52 -6.40
CA GLN A 46 -11.12 -1.79 -7.27
C GLN A 46 -9.73 -2.42 -7.18
N LEU A 47 -9.12 -2.62 -8.34
CA LEU A 47 -7.69 -2.92 -8.41
C LEU A 47 -6.93 -1.61 -8.29
N SER A 48 -5.96 -1.56 -7.40
CA SER A 48 -5.07 -0.42 -7.31
C SER A 48 -4.31 -0.18 -8.63
N CYS A 49 -3.90 1.07 -8.88
CA CYS A 49 -3.40 1.55 -10.19
C CYS A 49 -4.40 1.49 -11.37
N ASN A 50 -5.55 0.83 -11.20
CA ASN A 50 -6.63 0.69 -12.18
C ASN A 50 -8.00 1.01 -11.52
N ALA A 51 -8.00 1.96 -10.56
CA ALA A 51 -9.23 2.39 -9.91
C ALA A 51 -10.17 3.04 -10.94
N LYS A 52 -11.48 2.93 -10.71
CA LYS A 52 -12.52 3.50 -11.58
C LYS A 52 -13.09 4.79 -11.04
N TYR A 53 -12.92 5.06 -9.75
CA TYR A 53 -13.36 6.28 -9.10
C TYR A 53 -12.48 6.60 -7.88
N ASP A 54 -12.42 7.88 -7.54
CA ASP A 54 -11.66 8.33 -6.39
C ASP A 54 -12.37 8.02 -5.07
N ILE A 55 -11.57 7.69 -4.06
CA ILE A 55 -12.03 7.56 -2.68
C ILE A 55 -11.59 8.82 -1.93
N PRO A 56 -12.52 9.64 -1.41
CA PRO A 56 -12.19 10.81 -0.60
C PRO A 56 -11.30 10.41 0.58
N ALA A 57 -10.33 11.24 0.97
CA ALA A 57 -9.36 10.87 2.02
C ALA A 57 -10.01 10.67 3.39
N SER A 58 -11.15 11.34 3.63
CA SER A 58 -11.98 11.21 4.82
C SER A 58 -12.90 9.97 4.83
N SER A 59 -13.01 9.26 3.70
CA SER A 59 -13.91 8.10 3.59
C SER A 59 -13.38 6.89 4.36
N SER A 60 -14.28 6.18 5.06
CA SER A 60 -14.00 4.88 5.68
C SER A 60 -13.67 3.78 4.65
N ALA A 61 -14.00 3.99 3.38
CA ALA A 61 -13.61 3.10 2.29
C ALA A 61 -12.08 2.97 2.13
N ASN A 62 -11.30 3.95 2.62
CA ASN A 62 -9.83 3.87 2.68
C ASN A 62 -9.31 2.78 3.64
N CYS A 63 -10.17 2.19 4.48
CA CYS A 63 -9.81 1.01 5.27
C CYS A 63 -9.82 -0.28 4.44
N CYS A 64 -10.42 -0.25 3.25
CA CYS A 64 -10.63 -1.40 2.38
C CYS A 64 -10.00 -1.23 1.00
N PHE A 65 -9.30 -0.13 0.79
CA PHE A 65 -8.56 0.18 -0.43
C PHE A 65 -7.52 1.24 -0.07
N ASN A 66 -6.29 1.11 -0.56
CA ASN A 66 -5.25 2.11 -0.33
C ASN A 66 -5.49 3.36 -1.19
N GLY A 67 -6.40 4.22 -0.73
CA GLY A 67 -6.75 5.48 -1.38
C GLY A 67 -5.77 6.62 -1.04
N ALA A 68 -6.21 7.84 -1.31
CA ALA A 68 -5.39 9.04 -1.17
C ALA A 68 -5.22 9.42 0.31
N LEU A 69 -4.01 9.86 0.67
CA LEU A 69 -3.71 10.29 2.04
C LEU A 69 -4.42 11.61 2.38
N VAL A 70 -4.55 12.50 1.40
CA VAL A 70 -5.23 13.81 1.48
C VAL A 70 -6.17 13.98 0.29
N ASP A 71 -7.19 14.82 0.42
CA ASP A 71 -8.15 15.07 -0.66
C ASP A 71 -7.45 15.64 -1.90
N GLY A 72 -7.74 15.06 -3.07
CA GLY A 72 -7.06 15.40 -4.33
C GLY A 72 -5.60 14.92 -4.43
N GLY A 73 -5.09 14.22 -3.41
CA GLY A 73 -3.76 13.61 -3.41
C GLY A 73 -3.72 12.30 -4.19
N LYS A 74 -2.49 11.77 -4.37
CA LYS A 74 -2.28 10.47 -5.01
C LYS A 74 -2.65 9.31 -4.07
N GLN A 75 -3.21 8.25 -4.62
CA GLN A 75 -3.57 7.00 -3.94
C GLN A 75 -2.42 5.99 -4.00
N SER A 76 -2.05 5.37 -2.88
CA SER A 76 -0.94 4.39 -2.81
C SER A 76 -1.34 3.07 -3.48
N GLY A 77 -1.09 2.95 -4.78
CA GLY A 77 -1.64 1.85 -5.57
C GLY A 77 -0.69 0.68 -5.82
N LEU A 78 0.58 0.96 -6.08
CA LEU A 78 1.59 -0.05 -6.37
C LEU A 78 2.32 -0.45 -5.10
N ILE A 79 2.47 -1.75 -4.86
CA ILE A 79 3.11 -2.29 -3.65
C ILE A 79 4.30 -3.17 -4.01
N LEU A 80 5.44 -2.88 -3.40
CA LEU A 80 6.70 -3.60 -3.61
C LEU A 80 7.02 -4.44 -2.41
N SER A 81 7.19 -5.75 -2.61
CA SER A 81 7.84 -6.61 -1.63
C SER A 81 9.31 -6.69 -1.98
N THR A 82 10.17 -6.17 -1.10
CA THR A 82 11.60 -6.02 -1.39
C THR A 82 12.45 -6.95 -0.53
N GLN A 83 13.51 -7.48 -1.14
CA GLN A 83 14.41 -8.45 -0.51
C GLN A 83 15.86 -8.11 -0.79
N PHE A 84 16.74 -8.51 0.11
CA PHE A 84 18.19 -8.40 -0.03
C PHE A 84 18.86 -9.76 -0.24
N TRP A 85 19.94 -9.73 -1.01
CA TRP A 85 21.00 -10.72 -0.96
C TRP A 85 22.30 -10.06 -0.51
N THR A 86 22.62 -10.24 0.77
CA THR A 86 23.84 -9.69 1.37
C THR A 86 24.87 -10.80 1.54
N SER A 87 26.04 -10.66 0.91
CA SER A 87 27.15 -11.62 0.98
C SER A 87 28.46 -11.01 1.50
N ASN A 88 28.41 -9.73 1.90
CA ASN A 88 29.58 -8.93 2.23
C ASN A 88 29.35 -8.02 3.44
N ALA A 89 28.43 -8.40 4.34
CA ALA A 89 28.25 -7.68 5.59
C ALA A 89 29.55 -7.68 6.42
N PRO A 90 29.91 -6.57 7.10
CA PRO A 90 31.07 -6.51 7.98
C PRO A 90 31.05 -7.58 9.07
N ASP A 91 29.89 -7.80 9.70
CA ASP A 91 29.64 -8.96 10.55
C ASP A 91 29.00 -10.08 9.71
N PRO A 92 29.63 -11.26 9.59
CA PRO A 92 29.07 -12.39 8.86
C PRO A 92 27.65 -12.79 9.26
N ALA A 93 27.26 -12.59 10.53
CA ALA A 93 25.91 -12.91 11.02
C ALA A 93 24.81 -12.04 10.38
N ASN A 94 25.17 -10.87 9.85
CA ASN A 94 24.25 -9.95 9.18
C ASN A 94 24.01 -10.29 7.71
N ASN A 95 24.69 -11.30 7.15
CA ASN A 95 24.36 -11.81 5.82
C ASN A 95 23.04 -12.59 5.82
N GLY A 96 22.55 -13.03 6.99
CA GLY A 96 21.39 -13.92 7.11
C GLY A 96 21.70 -15.35 6.65
N PRO A 97 20.68 -16.22 6.50
CA PRO A 97 20.87 -17.61 6.11
C PRO A 97 21.55 -17.75 4.74
N LYS A 98 22.41 -18.76 4.58
CA LYS A 98 23.17 -19.03 3.34
C LYS A 98 22.29 -19.39 2.15
N ASP A 99 21.10 -19.92 2.43
CA ASP A 99 20.12 -20.48 1.52
C ASP A 99 18.83 -19.65 1.47
N SER A 100 18.91 -18.36 1.78
CA SER A 100 17.76 -17.46 1.73
C SER A 100 18.18 -16.03 1.44
N THR A 101 17.34 -15.26 0.77
CA THR A 101 17.37 -13.80 0.86
C THR A 101 16.96 -13.34 2.27
N THR A 102 17.07 -12.04 2.53
CA THR A 102 16.56 -11.39 3.74
C THR A 102 15.52 -10.34 3.38
N ILE A 103 14.68 -9.98 4.34
CA ILE A 103 13.65 -8.97 4.18
C ILE A 103 14.30 -7.59 4.05
N HIS A 104 13.80 -6.78 3.11
CA HIS A 104 14.04 -5.35 3.07
C HIS A 104 12.78 -4.62 3.56
N GLY A 105 11.66 -4.72 2.85
CA GLY A 105 10.41 -4.07 3.29
C GLY A 105 9.20 -4.31 2.38
N LEU A 106 8.14 -3.54 2.65
CA LEU A 106 6.91 -3.49 1.85
C LEU A 106 6.51 -2.05 1.57
N TRP A 107 6.71 -1.59 0.33
CA TRP A 107 6.70 -0.16 0.01
C TRP A 107 5.54 0.26 -0.89
N PRO A 108 4.91 1.42 -0.62
CA PRO A 108 4.05 2.07 -1.60
C PRO A 108 4.93 2.76 -2.65
N ASP A 109 4.66 2.52 -3.94
CA ASP A 109 5.67 2.69 -4.99
C ASP A 109 5.40 3.74 -6.09
N VAL A 110 6.48 3.96 -6.86
CA VAL A 110 6.81 4.72 -8.06
C VAL A 110 6.69 3.91 -9.40
N LEU A 111 5.61 4.03 -10.20
CA LEU A 111 5.64 3.59 -11.62
C LEU A 111 6.38 4.54 -12.61
N ILE A 112 7.70 4.49 -12.84
CA ILE A 112 8.29 5.33 -13.91
C ILE A 112 7.88 4.79 -15.29
N ILE A 113 6.71 5.16 -15.82
CA ILE A 113 6.49 5.08 -17.27
C ILE A 113 6.96 6.39 -17.89
N LEU A 114 8.14 6.35 -18.51
CA LEU A 114 8.36 7.17 -19.70
C LEU A 114 7.47 6.61 -20.82
N LEU A 115 6.15 6.84 -20.74
CA LEU A 115 5.35 6.75 -21.95
C LEU A 115 5.87 7.87 -22.85
N PRO A 116 6.24 7.60 -24.11
CA PRO A 116 6.32 8.68 -25.07
C PRO A 116 4.95 9.36 -25.02
N ARG A 117 4.97 10.67 -24.81
CA ARG A 117 3.82 11.58 -24.90
C ARG A 117 3.04 11.19 -26.16
N LYS A 118 2.08 10.27 -26.07
CA LYS A 118 1.07 10.13 -27.12
C LYS A 118 0.27 11.41 -27.00
N GLN A 119 0.42 12.23 -28.02
CA GLN A 119 -0.10 13.57 -28.16
C GLN A 119 -1.51 13.68 -27.58
N GLY A 120 -1.76 14.74 -26.80
CA GLY A 120 -3.02 15.46 -26.97
C GLY A 120 -4.05 15.50 -25.83
N TYR A 121 -3.78 15.03 -24.62
CA TYR A 121 -4.71 15.27 -23.50
C TYR A 121 -4.07 16.14 -22.42
N THR A 122 -4.18 17.45 -22.62
CA THR A 122 -4.10 18.40 -21.51
C THR A 122 -5.33 18.12 -20.64
N CYS A 123 -5.19 17.55 -19.43
CA CYS A 123 -6.26 17.63 -18.40
C CYS A 123 -6.32 19.13 -17.99
N MET A 124 -6.78 20.00 -18.89
CA MET A 124 -7.01 21.41 -18.64
C MET A 124 -8.30 21.47 -17.84
N LEU A 125 -8.24 22.04 -16.64
CA LEU A 125 -9.43 22.43 -15.89
C LEU A 125 -10.27 23.30 -16.83
N THR A 126 -11.23 22.70 -17.51
CA THR A 126 -12.04 23.44 -18.48
C THR A 126 -13.06 24.18 -17.65
N MET A 127 -12.66 25.33 -17.09
CA MET A 127 -13.63 26.36 -16.74
C MET A 127 -14.25 26.78 -18.06
N ILE A 128 -15.41 26.21 -18.38
CA ILE A 128 -16.23 26.64 -19.50
C ILE A 128 -16.73 28.05 -19.15
N PHE A 129 -15.96 29.08 -19.48
CA PHE A 129 -16.53 30.40 -19.66
C PHE A 129 -17.40 30.33 -20.90
N ARG A 130 -18.72 30.25 -20.68
CA ARG A 130 -19.70 30.37 -21.76
C ARG A 130 -19.65 31.83 -22.23
N SER A 131 -18.84 32.11 -23.26
CA SER A 131 -18.89 33.36 -23.99
C SER A 131 -20.28 33.47 -24.63
N LEU A 132 -21.15 34.30 -24.05
CA LEU A 132 -22.40 34.71 -24.66
C LEU A 132 -22.07 35.57 -25.88
N VAL A 133 -22.35 35.02 -27.06
CA VAL A 133 -22.34 35.74 -28.33
C VAL A 133 -23.39 36.84 -28.27
N TYR A 134 -22.93 38.06 -28.56
CA TYR A 134 -23.72 39.28 -28.69
C TYR A 134 -24.72 39.17 -29.85
N ALA A 135 -25.98 39.53 -29.61
CA ALA A 135 -26.90 40.01 -30.64
C ALA A 135 -27.67 41.24 -30.06
N PRO A 136 -27.88 42.32 -30.83
CA PRO A 136 -28.29 43.59 -30.29
C PRO A 136 -29.82 43.70 -30.14
N SER A 137 -30.22 44.60 -29.24
CA SER A 137 -31.57 45.17 -29.05
C SER A 137 -32.34 44.62 -27.85
N ILE A 138 -32.24 45.33 -26.73
CA ILE A 138 -33.34 45.86 -25.88
C ILE A 138 -32.75 46.20 -24.50
N PHE A 139 -32.82 47.48 -24.13
CA PHE A 139 -32.47 47.99 -22.81
C PHE A 139 -33.50 47.49 -21.80
N LEU A 140 -33.09 46.67 -20.83
CA LEU A 140 -33.84 46.44 -19.60
C LEU A 140 -32.86 46.38 -18.43
N PHE A 141 -32.93 47.39 -17.55
CA PHE A 141 -32.24 47.42 -16.27
C PHE A 141 -32.81 46.33 -15.36
N PHE A 142 -32.00 45.37 -14.92
CA PHE A 142 -32.30 44.54 -13.76
C PHE A 142 -31.08 44.39 -12.85
N LEU A 143 -31.31 44.65 -11.57
CA LEU A 143 -30.40 44.56 -10.43
C LEU A 143 -29.68 43.19 -10.39
N LEU A 144 -28.38 43.22 -10.12
CA LEU A 144 -27.59 42.05 -9.73
C LEU A 144 -28.02 41.57 -8.33
N VAL A 145 -28.64 40.40 -8.25
CA VAL A 145 -28.68 39.58 -7.03
C VAL A 145 -27.67 38.45 -7.22
N TYR A 146 -26.69 38.40 -6.33
CA TYR A 146 -25.64 37.38 -6.29
C TYR A 146 -26.14 36.20 -5.44
N GLU A 147 -26.46 35.08 -6.08
CA GLU A 147 -26.63 33.80 -5.39
C GLU A 147 -25.60 32.78 -5.92
N PRO A 148 -24.87 32.05 -5.05
CA PRO A 148 -23.94 31.03 -5.49
C PRO A 148 -24.70 29.79 -6.02
N PRO A 149 -24.32 29.20 -7.17
CA PRO A 149 -24.96 27.99 -7.66
C PRO A 149 -24.50 26.75 -6.88
N PRO A 150 -25.35 25.71 -6.78
CA PRO A 150 -25.04 24.48 -6.06
C PRO A 150 -24.08 23.59 -6.87
N PHE A 151 -23.11 23.00 -6.17
CA PHE A 151 -22.36 21.78 -6.49
C PHE A 151 -22.34 21.32 -7.97
N PHE A 152 -21.22 21.57 -8.65
CA PHE A 152 -20.88 20.86 -9.89
C PHE A 152 -20.27 19.49 -9.58
N LEU A 153 -21.01 18.42 -9.87
CA LEU A 153 -20.45 17.07 -10.06
C LEU A 153 -19.79 17.02 -11.45
N GLY A 154 -18.49 17.26 -11.51
CA GLY A 154 -17.69 16.99 -12.70
C GLY A 154 -17.53 15.48 -12.88
N SER A 155 -18.03 14.95 -14.00
CA SER A 155 -17.72 13.59 -14.46
C SER A 155 -16.25 13.55 -14.89
N TYR A 156 -15.37 13.06 -14.02
CA TYR A 156 -14.03 12.65 -14.42
C TYR A 156 -14.17 11.60 -15.53
N THR A 157 -13.61 11.85 -16.71
CA THR A 157 -13.39 10.77 -17.67
C THR A 157 -12.44 9.78 -17.00
N ASN A 158 -12.77 8.48 -17.03
CA ASN A 158 -12.03 7.41 -16.34
C ASN A 158 -10.52 7.40 -16.69
N ASP A 159 -10.11 8.08 -17.76
CA ASP A 159 -8.73 8.15 -18.24
C ASP A 159 -7.80 9.09 -17.42
N CYS A 160 -8.30 10.12 -16.71
CA CYS A 160 -7.43 10.97 -15.85
C CYS A 160 -7.24 10.36 -14.44
N LEU A 161 -7.96 9.29 -14.04
CA LEU A 161 -7.89 8.75 -12.67
C LEU A 161 -6.55 8.03 -12.37
N HIS A 162 -5.94 7.42 -13.38
CA HIS A 162 -4.62 6.80 -13.26
C HIS A 162 -3.53 7.80 -12.82
N LEU A 163 -3.72 9.10 -13.10
CA LEU A 163 -2.78 10.17 -12.70
C LEU A 163 -2.90 10.56 -11.22
N LEU A 164 -3.97 10.14 -10.54
CA LEU A 164 -4.19 10.36 -9.11
C LEU A 164 -3.77 9.16 -8.26
N GLN A 165 -2.94 8.26 -8.78
CA GLN A 165 -2.38 7.15 -8.01
C GLN A 165 -0.85 7.22 -8.03
N TYR A 166 -0.18 6.74 -6.97
CA TYR A 166 1.26 6.46 -6.93
C TYR A 166 1.52 5.23 -7.79
N CYS A 167 1.40 5.51 -9.08
CA CYS A 167 1.54 4.66 -10.22
C CYS A 167 2.07 5.60 -11.33
N ASP A 168 3.07 6.43 -11.02
CA ASP A 168 3.77 7.25 -12.04
C ASP A 168 5.27 7.48 -11.82
N GLY A 169 5.87 6.82 -10.83
CA GLY A 169 7.30 6.94 -10.62
C GLY A 169 7.62 7.83 -9.44
N SER A 170 6.59 8.34 -8.75
CA SER A 170 6.65 9.02 -7.45
C SER A 170 6.11 8.13 -6.31
N TYR A 171 6.65 8.30 -5.10
CA TYR A 171 6.25 7.57 -3.90
C TYR A 171 6.12 8.54 -2.73
N PRO A 172 5.17 8.27 -1.81
CA PRO A 172 5.11 9.00 -0.56
C PRO A 172 6.12 8.45 0.45
N SER A 173 6.57 9.28 1.39
CA SER A 173 7.44 8.86 2.48
C SER A 173 7.14 9.67 3.74
N PHE A 174 7.32 9.05 4.91
CA PHE A 174 7.11 9.71 6.22
C PHE A 174 5.75 10.39 6.33
N CYS A 175 4.69 9.60 6.14
CA CYS A 175 3.34 10.11 5.91
C CYS A 175 2.54 10.39 7.18
N SER A 176 3.13 10.22 8.35
CA SER A 176 2.46 10.30 9.66
C SER A 176 1.65 11.60 9.84
N SER A 177 2.22 12.73 9.41
CA SER A 177 1.60 14.06 9.50
C SER A 177 0.37 14.23 8.61
N VAL A 178 0.29 13.49 7.49
CA VAL A 178 -0.82 13.56 6.53
C VAL A 178 -1.80 12.39 6.67
N SER A 179 -1.33 11.24 7.13
CA SER A 179 -2.11 10.01 7.22
C SER A 179 -2.81 9.84 8.57
N GLY A 180 -2.28 10.48 9.62
CA GLY A 180 -2.68 10.29 11.01
C GLY A 180 -2.23 8.96 11.60
N ILE A 181 -1.33 8.24 10.91
CA ILE A 181 -0.73 7.00 11.41
C ILE A 181 0.47 7.35 12.30
N PRO A 182 0.50 6.89 13.57
CA PRO A 182 1.59 7.20 14.47
C PRO A 182 2.88 6.51 14.06
N GLU A 183 4.00 7.20 14.28
CA GLU A 183 5.35 6.66 14.19
C GLU A 183 5.69 5.82 15.41
N TYR A 184 6.57 4.83 15.21
CA TYR A 184 7.08 3.98 16.27
C TYR A 184 8.60 3.98 16.20
N THR A 185 9.27 3.95 17.35
CA THR A 185 10.71 3.68 17.39
C THR A 185 10.99 2.21 17.14
N GLY A 186 12.22 1.89 16.75
CA GLY A 186 12.67 0.50 16.55
C GLY A 186 12.43 -0.38 17.78
N ALA A 187 12.71 0.16 18.96
CA ALA A 187 12.47 -0.54 20.23
C ALA A 187 10.99 -0.83 20.48
N GLN A 188 10.10 0.14 20.21
CA GLN A 188 8.65 -0.06 20.35
C GLN A 188 8.13 -1.14 19.39
N ILE A 189 8.62 -1.15 18.15
CA ILE A 189 8.26 -2.17 17.16
C ILE A 189 8.69 -3.57 17.64
N VAL A 190 9.92 -3.68 18.13
CA VAL A 190 10.45 -4.91 18.73
C VAL A 190 9.60 -5.38 19.90
N ASP A 191 9.22 -4.48 20.80
CA ASP A 191 8.39 -4.78 21.97
C ASP A 191 6.98 -5.23 21.56
N VAL A 192 6.36 -4.58 20.57
CA VAL A 192 5.05 -4.96 20.02
C VAL A 192 5.11 -6.39 19.45
N MET A 193 6.11 -6.69 18.62
CA MET A 193 6.28 -8.05 18.08
C MET A 193 6.53 -9.06 19.19
N ALA A 194 7.47 -8.79 20.11
CA ALA A 194 7.80 -9.71 21.19
C ALA A 194 6.61 -10.00 22.11
N LYS A 195 5.76 -9.00 22.37
CA LYS A 195 4.60 -9.12 23.25
C LYS A 195 3.44 -9.88 22.60
N TYR A 196 3.12 -9.57 21.33
CA TYR A 196 1.89 -10.05 20.70
C TYR A 196 2.12 -11.14 19.65
N ASP A 197 3.33 -11.31 19.14
CA ASP A 197 3.71 -12.35 18.17
C ASP A 197 5.19 -12.76 18.28
N PRO A 198 5.55 -13.55 19.32
CA PRO A 198 6.93 -14.00 19.51
C PRO A 198 7.49 -14.80 18.32
N ALA A 199 6.62 -15.49 17.56
CA ALA A 199 7.02 -16.23 16.38
C ALA A 199 7.43 -15.29 15.24
N LEU A 200 6.67 -14.21 15.00
CA LEU A 200 7.06 -13.15 14.08
C LEU A 200 8.37 -12.50 14.52
N LYS A 201 8.54 -12.21 15.81
CA LYS A 201 9.79 -11.64 16.33
C LYS A 201 10.99 -12.55 16.02
N ALA A 202 10.88 -13.85 16.29
CA ALA A 202 11.93 -14.81 15.96
C ALA A 202 12.18 -14.91 14.44
N TYR A 203 11.13 -14.76 13.62
CA TYR A 203 11.25 -14.71 12.17
C TYR A 203 12.05 -13.48 11.72
N TYR A 204 11.75 -12.31 12.27
CA TYR A 204 12.49 -11.07 12.01
C TYR A 204 13.94 -11.15 12.50
N ASP A 205 14.19 -11.76 13.66
CA ASP A 205 15.56 -11.98 14.14
C ASP A 205 16.39 -12.83 13.16
N LYS A 206 15.75 -13.75 12.44
CA LYS A 206 16.41 -14.61 11.45
C LYS A 206 16.56 -13.94 10.08
N TYR A 207 15.51 -13.28 9.59
CA TYR A 207 15.40 -12.86 8.20
C TYR A 207 15.44 -11.34 7.96
N PHE A 208 15.33 -10.50 8.99
CA PHE A 208 15.45 -9.05 8.87
C PHE A 208 16.83 -8.62 9.39
N LYS A 209 17.77 -8.38 8.46
CA LYS A 209 19.17 -8.10 8.77
C LYS A 209 19.54 -6.71 8.27
N ASP A 210 20.02 -5.89 9.20
CA ASP A 210 20.73 -4.67 8.86
C ASP A 210 22.20 -4.97 8.58
N LEU A 211 22.78 -4.32 7.57
CA LEU A 211 24.17 -4.54 7.16
C LEU A 211 25.16 -4.26 8.31
N ASN A 212 24.86 -3.26 9.15
CA ASN A 212 25.69 -2.80 10.26
C ASN A 212 25.25 -3.37 11.62
N GLY A 213 24.22 -4.21 11.65
CA GLY A 213 23.70 -4.85 12.86
C GLY A 213 22.67 -4.04 13.65
N ASP A 214 22.19 -2.90 13.13
CA ASP A 214 21.16 -2.08 13.77
C ASP A 214 19.75 -2.39 13.22
N ALA A 215 19.29 -3.61 13.48
CA ALA A 215 17.96 -4.05 13.08
C ALA A 215 16.82 -3.17 13.64
N PRO A 216 16.85 -2.67 14.90
CA PRO A 216 15.82 -1.76 15.40
C PRO A 216 15.69 -0.47 14.60
N SER A 217 16.79 0.25 14.32
CA SER A 217 16.73 1.47 13.50
C SER A 217 16.26 1.18 12.08
N PHE A 218 16.58 0.00 11.54
CA PHE A 218 16.09 -0.40 10.23
C PHE A 218 14.58 -0.71 10.23
N LEU A 219 14.04 -1.37 11.27
CA LEU A 219 12.60 -1.55 11.45
C LEU A 219 11.86 -0.21 11.54
N GLU A 220 12.44 0.74 12.28
CA GLU A 220 11.93 2.10 12.41
C GLU A 220 11.86 2.80 11.05
N HIS A 221 12.94 2.71 10.26
CA HIS A 221 12.98 3.26 8.91
C HIS A 221 11.86 2.69 8.04
N GLU A 222 11.74 1.37 7.99
CA GLU A 222 10.75 0.71 7.13
C GLU A 222 9.32 1.10 7.52
N TYR A 223 8.99 1.10 8.80
CA TYR A 223 7.63 1.46 9.24
C TYR A 223 7.35 2.96 9.08
N ASN A 224 8.20 3.84 9.61
CA ASN A 224 7.93 5.28 9.62
C ASN A 224 7.97 5.87 8.22
N LYS A 225 8.87 5.39 7.35
CA LYS A 225 8.98 5.87 5.98
C LYS A 225 7.91 5.28 5.06
N HIS A 226 7.61 3.99 5.15
CA HIS A 226 6.77 3.28 4.19
C HIS A 226 5.42 2.83 4.76
N GLY A 227 5.42 2.22 5.96
CA GLY A 227 4.21 1.73 6.62
C GLY A 227 3.16 2.82 6.90
N THR A 228 3.60 4.01 7.29
CA THR A 228 2.72 5.17 7.60
C THR A 228 1.99 5.73 6.39
N CYS A 229 2.34 5.28 5.17
CA CYS A 229 1.81 5.78 3.90
C CYS A 229 0.70 4.91 3.30
N TYR A 230 0.23 3.89 4.03
CA TYR A 230 -0.92 3.08 3.67
C TYR A 230 -2.15 3.50 4.45
N THR A 231 -3.16 4.07 3.79
CA THR A 231 -4.40 4.52 4.46
C THR A 231 -5.12 3.39 5.20
N THR A 232 -4.98 2.16 4.73
CA THR A 232 -5.54 0.94 5.37
C THR A 232 -4.88 0.61 6.72
N MET A 233 -3.75 1.26 7.04
CA MET A 233 -3.02 1.11 8.31
C MET A 233 -3.41 2.15 9.36
N ARG A 234 -4.37 3.04 9.07
CA ARG A 234 -4.89 3.98 10.07
C ARG A 234 -5.42 3.21 11.29
N PRO A 235 -5.19 3.70 12.53
CA PRO A 235 -5.73 3.06 13.73
C PRO A 235 -7.26 2.89 13.67
N THR A 236 -7.97 3.84 13.08
CA THR A 236 -9.44 3.78 12.90
C THR A 236 -9.88 2.62 11.99
N CYS A 237 -9.01 2.11 11.12
CA CYS A 237 -9.27 0.96 10.26
C CYS A 237 -9.01 -0.39 10.95
N GLN A 238 -8.34 -0.39 12.11
CA GLN A 238 -8.01 -1.62 12.82
C GLN A 238 -9.17 -2.08 13.72
N PRO A 239 -9.32 -3.38 13.98
CA PRO A 239 -10.33 -3.88 14.92
C PRO A 239 -10.09 -3.35 16.34
N LYS A 240 -11.17 -3.05 17.05
CA LYS A 240 -11.13 -2.71 18.48
C LYS A 240 -11.08 -4.00 19.29
N LEU A 241 -9.89 -4.36 19.78
CA LEU A 241 -9.65 -5.57 20.58
C LEU A 241 -9.28 -5.18 22.02
N PRO A 242 -9.70 -5.93 23.05
CA PRO A 242 -9.46 -5.56 24.44
C PRO A 242 -8.00 -5.75 24.90
N TRP A 243 -7.19 -6.46 24.11
CA TRP A 243 -5.85 -6.91 24.50
C TRP A 243 -4.72 -6.23 23.72
N ILE A 244 -5.03 -5.44 22.68
CA ILE A 244 -4.06 -4.72 21.85
C ILE A 244 -4.66 -3.40 21.39
N SER A 245 -3.86 -2.33 21.40
CA SER A 245 -4.31 -1.05 20.86
C SER A 245 -4.46 -1.14 19.34
N GLN A 246 -5.34 -0.32 18.76
CA GLN A 246 -5.49 -0.26 17.30
C GLN A 246 -4.18 0.15 16.60
N ALA A 247 -3.37 1.00 17.23
CA ALA A 247 -2.07 1.41 16.69
C ALA A 247 -1.06 0.25 16.71
N ASP A 248 -0.93 -0.47 17.82
CA ASP A 248 -0.04 -1.64 17.90
C ASP A 248 -0.48 -2.74 16.93
N PHE A 249 -1.79 -2.93 16.76
CA PHE A 249 -2.33 -3.90 15.80
C PHE A 249 -1.98 -3.53 14.35
N ALA A 250 -2.02 -2.23 14.00
CA ALA A 250 -1.57 -1.75 12.70
C ALA A 250 -0.09 -2.08 12.49
N VAL A 251 0.78 -1.65 13.39
CA VAL A 251 2.23 -1.92 13.31
C VAL A 251 2.51 -3.41 13.17
N LEU A 252 1.90 -4.22 14.04
CA LEU A 252 2.10 -5.67 14.05
C LEU A 252 1.71 -6.32 12.71
N ASN A 253 0.57 -5.93 12.14
CA ASN A 253 0.12 -6.51 10.88
C ASN A 253 0.89 -6.03 9.66
N TYR A 254 1.47 -4.82 9.68
CA TYR A 254 2.39 -4.39 8.63
C TYR A 254 3.56 -5.36 8.51
N PHE A 255 4.19 -5.70 9.64
CA PHE A 255 5.32 -6.64 9.67
C PHE A 255 4.88 -8.09 9.40
N ARG A 256 3.67 -8.51 9.81
CA ARG A 256 3.12 -9.80 9.38
C ARG A 256 2.94 -9.88 7.86
N GLN A 257 2.46 -8.81 7.25
CA GLN A 257 2.24 -8.79 5.81
C GLN A 257 3.57 -8.83 5.03
N ILE A 258 4.59 -8.10 5.49
CA ILE A 258 5.95 -8.22 4.94
C ILE A 258 6.45 -9.67 5.04
N ALA A 259 6.33 -10.29 6.23
CA ALA A 259 6.77 -11.67 6.44
C ALA A 259 6.02 -12.67 5.55
N HIS A 260 4.70 -12.49 5.37
CA HIS A 260 3.87 -13.31 4.49
C HIS A 260 4.34 -13.20 3.03
N LYS A 261 4.50 -11.97 2.52
CA LYS A 261 4.94 -11.74 1.13
C LYS A 261 6.36 -12.26 0.89
N PHE A 262 7.23 -12.14 1.88
CA PHE A 262 8.57 -12.71 1.83
C PHE A 262 8.54 -14.25 1.78
N ALA A 263 7.68 -14.90 2.58
CA ALA A 263 7.53 -16.36 2.59
C ALA A 263 6.89 -16.91 1.30
N GLU A 264 5.99 -16.17 0.65
CA GLU A 264 5.40 -16.54 -0.64
C GLU A 264 6.40 -16.51 -1.80
N LEU A 265 7.48 -15.74 -1.66
CA LEU A 265 8.48 -15.52 -2.70
C LEU A 265 9.89 -15.90 -2.21
N PRO A 266 10.18 -17.20 -2.00
CA PRO A 266 11.47 -17.69 -1.58
C PRO A 266 12.49 -17.59 -2.72
N THR A 267 13.03 -16.38 -2.95
CA THR A 267 13.88 -16.04 -4.10
C THR A 267 15.03 -17.02 -4.30
N TYR A 268 15.70 -17.46 -3.22
CA TYR A 268 16.78 -18.43 -3.32
C TYR A 268 16.31 -19.76 -3.92
N ASP A 269 15.20 -20.31 -3.45
CA ASP A 269 14.67 -21.60 -3.92
C ASP A 269 14.19 -21.51 -5.36
N ILE A 270 13.57 -20.38 -5.74
CA ILE A 270 13.14 -20.11 -7.11
C ILE A 270 14.34 -20.12 -8.07
N LEU A 271 15.41 -19.38 -7.72
CA LEU A 271 16.62 -19.33 -8.54
C LEU A 271 17.34 -20.69 -8.58
N LYS A 272 17.42 -21.37 -7.43
CA LYS A 272 18.01 -22.71 -7.33
C LYS A 272 17.28 -23.73 -8.20
N ALA A 273 15.95 -23.68 -8.27
CA ALA A 273 15.16 -24.55 -9.13
C ALA A 273 15.45 -24.34 -10.63
N ALA A 274 15.89 -23.13 -11.02
CA ALA A 274 16.36 -22.80 -12.35
C ALA A 274 17.87 -23.08 -12.56
N GLY A 275 18.55 -23.69 -11.59
CA GLY A 275 20.00 -23.94 -11.64
C GLY A 275 20.88 -22.71 -11.37
N ILE A 276 20.27 -21.60 -10.92
CA ILE A 276 20.96 -20.36 -10.57
C ILE A 276 21.26 -20.40 -9.07
N VAL A 277 22.46 -20.82 -8.73
CA VAL A 277 22.92 -20.95 -7.34
C VAL A 277 24.11 -20.02 -7.05
N PRO A 278 24.32 -19.61 -5.79
CA PRO A 278 25.48 -18.80 -5.47
C PRO A 278 26.79 -19.52 -5.79
N ASP A 279 27.68 -18.87 -6.51
CA ASP A 279 28.97 -19.42 -6.94
C ASP A 279 29.95 -18.26 -7.19
N ALA A 280 31.16 -18.36 -6.63
CA ALA A 280 32.16 -17.30 -6.71
C ALA A 280 32.75 -17.11 -8.12
N ASN A 281 32.64 -18.13 -8.99
CA ASN A 281 33.30 -18.18 -10.28
C ASN A 281 32.32 -18.19 -11.47
N LYS A 282 31.03 -18.46 -11.22
CA LYS A 282 30.02 -18.45 -12.28
C LYS A 282 29.39 -17.07 -12.46
N THR A 283 28.96 -16.81 -13.68
CA THR A 283 28.13 -15.67 -14.02
C THR A 283 26.82 -16.15 -14.64
N TYR A 284 25.79 -15.31 -14.52
CA TYR A 284 24.45 -15.58 -15.03
C TYR A 284 24.00 -14.45 -15.95
N GLN A 285 23.08 -14.74 -16.87
CA GLN A 285 22.45 -13.70 -17.65
C GLN A 285 21.27 -13.11 -16.87
N LEU A 286 21.14 -11.79 -16.86
CA LEU A 286 20.02 -11.10 -16.22
C LEU A 286 18.66 -11.61 -16.74
N ALA A 287 18.58 -11.90 -18.04
CA ALA A 287 17.36 -12.43 -18.65
C ALA A 287 16.93 -13.78 -18.04
N ASP A 288 17.88 -14.67 -17.74
CA ASP A 288 17.58 -15.98 -17.16
C ASP A 288 17.14 -15.85 -15.70
N VAL A 289 17.80 -14.97 -14.93
CA VAL A 289 17.40 -14.63 -13.56
C VAL A 289 15.98 -14.08 -13.53
N GLN A 290 15.69 -13.07 -14.37
CA GLN A 290 14.37 -12.47 -14.44
C GLN A 290 13.30 -13.44 -14.96
N ALA A 291 13.64 -14.34 -15.89
CA ALA A 291 12.72 -15.37 -16.36
C ALA A 291 12.33 -16.36 -15.25
N ALA A 292 13.31 -16.84 -14.46
CA ALA A 292 13.06 -17.73 -13.33
C ALA A 292 12.16 -17.07 -12.27
N LEU A 293 12.45 -15.82 -11.92
CA LEU A 293 11.63 -15.09 -10.93
C LEU A 293 10.25 -14.75 -11.48
N LYS A 294 10.14 -14.39 -12.77
CA LYS A 294 8.85 -14.15 -13.43
C LYS A 294 7.97 -15.38 -13.42
N GLN A 295 8.53 -16.57 -13.62
CA GLN A 295 7.77 -17.81 -13.60
C GLN A 295 7.10 -18.05 -12.24
N ALA A 296 7.76 -17.68 -11.14
CA ALA A 296 7.21 -17.83 -9.79
C ALA A 296 6.25 -16.68 -9.41
N HIS A 297 6.61 -15.44 -9.74
CA HIS A 297 5.83 -14.26 -9.37
C HIS A 297 4.62 -14.01 -10.28
N GLY A 298 4.72 -14.38 -11.55
CA GLY A 298 3.72 -14.08 -12.60
C GLY A 298 4.02 -12.81 -13.40
N ALA A 299 4.96 -11.97 -12.97
CA ALA A 299 5.42 -10.78 -13.67
C ALA A 299 6.92 -10.54 -13.45
N THR A 300 7.58 -9.78 -14.33
CA THR A 300 9.04 -9.59 -14.25
C THR A 300 9.40 -8.67 -13.08
N PRO A 301 10.15 -9.14 -12.07
CA PRO A 301 10.58 -8.28 -10.97
C PRO A 301 11.80 -7.43 -11.34
N PHE A 302 12.09 -6.44 -10.48
CA PHE A 302 13.37 -5.74 -10.49
C PHE A 302 14.45 -6.63 -9.88
N VAL A 303 15.62 -6.63 -10.51
CA VAL A 303 16.84 -7.25 -9.98
C VAL A 303 17.89 -6.15 -9.84
N GLY A 304 18.41 -5.96 -8.64
CA GLY A 304 19.44 -4.99 -8.33
C GLY A 304 20.82 -5.62 -8.27
N CYS A 305 21.81 -4.91 -8.80
CA CYS A 305 23.22 -5.21 -8.62
C CYS A 305 23.96 -4.00 -8.06
N ASN A 306 25.03 -4.27 -7.31
CA ASN A 306 26.00 -3.24 -6.96
C ASN A 306 26.87 -2.86 -8.17
N LYS A 307 27.78 -1.89 -7.99
CA LYS A 307 28.67 -1.38 -9.05
C LYS A 307 29.59 -2.43 -9.68
N LYS A 308 29.78 -3.59 -9.03
CA LYS A 308 30.61 -4.70 -9.53
C LYS A 308 29.80 -5.74 -10.30
N GLY A 309 28.50 -5.52 -10.50
CA GLY A 309 27.59 -6.49 -11.13
C GLY A 309 27.24 -7.66 -10.23
N GLU A 310 27.35 -7.50 -8.91
CA GLU A 310 26.98 -8.52 -7.93
C GLU A 310 25.53 -8.28 -7.50
N MET A 311 24.68 -9.28 -7.70
CA MET A 311 23.25 -9.22 -7.39
C MET A 311 23.02 -9.08 -5.89
N ASN A 312 22.21 -8.09 -5.49
CA ASN A 312 22.00 -7.74 -4.09
C ASN A 312 20.56 -7.38 -3.71
N GLU A 313 19.66 -7.13 -4.66
CA GLU A 313 18.28 -6.72 -4.37
C GLU A 313 17.26 -7.33 -5.33
N PHE A 314 16.04 -7.57 -4.83
CA PHE A 314 14.91 -8.07 -5.60
C PHE A 314 13.64 -7.35 -5.18
N TRP A 315 12.93 -6.73 -6.12
CA TRP A 315 11.66 -6.06 -5.82
C TRP A 315 10.54 -6.67 -6.66
N TYR A 316 9.52 -7.17 -5.97
CA TYR A 316 8.35 -7.80 -6.55
C TYR A 316 7.17 -6.83 -6.49
N PHE A 317 6.63 -6.50 -7.66
CA PHE A 317 5.62 -5.47 -7.83
C PHE A 317 4.22 -6.10 -7.83
N ASN A 318 3.31 -5.47 -7.09
CA ASN A 318 1.96 -5.96 -6.90
C ASN A 318 0.95 -4.82 -6.96
N LEU A 319 -0.17 -5.10 -7.60
CA LEU A 319 -1.42 -4.38 -7.40
C LEU A 319 -2.23 -5.09 -6.33
N VAL A 320 -3.16 -4.39 -5.70
CA VAL A 320 -3.96 -4.93 -4.60
C VAL A 320 -5.43 -4.57 -4.77
N ARG A 321 -6.28 -5.56 -4.54
CA ARG A 321 -7.70 -5.38 -4.22
C ARG A 321 -7.90 -5.56 -2.72
N GLY A 322 -8.51 -4.58 -2.05
CA GLY A 322 -8.67 -4.65 -0.60
C GLY A 322 -7.60 -3.87 0.17
N SER A 323 -7.39 -4.27 1.43
CA SER A 323 -6.39 -3.68 2.32
C SER A 323 -5.00 -4.26 2.09
N VAL A 324 -3.95 -3.59 2.61
CA VAL A 324 -2.57 -4.15 2.56
C VAL A 324 -2.49 -5.51 3.25
N ASN A 325 -3.08 -5.65 4.43
CA ASN A 325 -2.87 -6.84 5.26
C ASN A 325 -3.77 -8.03 4.89
N PHE A 326 -4.89 -7.80 4.20
CA PHE A 326 -5.90 -8.84 3.93
C PHE A 326 -6.42 -8.82 2.48
N GLY A 327 -5.80 -8.01 1.63
CA GLY A 327 -6.17 -7.87 0.23
C GLY A 327 -5.66 -9.00 -0.65
N HIS A 328 -6.21 -9.07 -1.84
CA HIS A 328 -5.72 -9.92 -2.91
C HIS A 328 -4.64 -9.18 -3.70
N TYR A 329 -3.46 -9.76 -3.75
CA TYR A 329 -2.30 -9.21 -4.46
C TYR A 329 -2.26 -9.81 -5.88
N GLU A 330 -2.18 -8.94 -6.88
CA GLU A 330 -2.01 -9.30 -8.29
C GLU A 330 -0.62 -8.85 -8.73
N ALA A 331 0.23 -9.79 -9.15
CA ALA A 331 1.57 -9.48 -9.65
C ALA A 331 1.51 -8.55 -10.87
N THR A 332 2.41 -7.58 -10.94
CA THR A 332 2.55 -6.68 -12.09
C THR A 332 4.01 -6.51 -12.48
N GLU A 333 4.23 -6.11 -13.73
CA GLU A 333 5.58 -5.90 -14.28
C GLU A 333 6.32 -4.81 -13.49
N SER A 334 7.62 -5.01 -13.31
CA SER A 334 8.49 -4.00 -12.70
C SER A 334 8.41 -2.70 -13.47
N THR A 335 8.27 -1.62 -12.71
CA THR A 335 8.23 -0.25 -13.23
C THR A 335 9.62 0.37 -13.31
N THR A 336 10.59 -0.29 -12.67
CA THR A 336 11.97 0.16 -12.56
C THR A 336 12.86 -0.79 -13.35
N LYS A 337 13.78 -0.22 -14.13
CA LYS A 337 14.78 -1.01 -14.86
C LYS A 337 15.82 -1.58 -13.90
N SER A 338 16.23 -2.82 -14.13
CA SER A 338 17.33 -3.45 -13.39
C SER A 338 18.59 -2.58 -13.42
N THR A 339 19.32 -2.56 -12.30
CA THR A 339 20.65 -1.95 -12.23
C THR A 339 21.77 -2.93 -12.61
N CYS A 340 21.43 -4.19 -12.91
CA CYS A 340 22.40 -5.20 -13.30
C CYS A 340 22.86 -5.06 -14.75
N PRO A 341 24.13 -5.38 -15.04
CA PRO A 341 24.59 -5.65 -16.40
C PRO A 341 23.91 -6.90 -16.98
N ALA A 342 24.04 -7.10 -18.30
CA ALA A 342 23.49 -8.28 -18.98
C ALA A 342 24.04 -9.61 -18.42
N THR A 343 25.29 -9.60 -17.97
CA THR A 343 25.97 -10.72 -17.31
C THR A 343 26.36 -10.30 -15.90
N LEU A 344 25.86 -11.01 -14.89
CA LEU A 344 25.96 -10.66 -13.47
C LEU A 344 26.55 -11.80 -12.63
N LYS A 345 26.91 -11.49 -11.38
CA LYS A 345 27.43 -12.44 -10.38
C LYS A 345 26.41 -12.67 -9.28
N TYR A 346 26.32 -13.91 -8.81
CA TYR A 346 25.55 -14.30 -7.64
C TYR A 346 26.49 -14.91 -6.60
N LEU A 347 26.97 -14.10 -5.66
CA LEU A 347 28.04 -14.49 -4.76
C LEU A 347 27.53 -15.34 -3.57
N PRO A 348 28.25 -16.38 -3.14
CA PRO A 348 27.89 -17.13 -1.95
C PRO A 348 28.05 -16.27 -0.69
N LYS A 349 27.17 -16.49 0.28
CA LYS A 349 27.33 -15.92 1.63
C LYS A 349 28.43 -16.68 2.38
N PRO A 350 29.26 -15.98 3.18
CA PRO A 350 30.39 -16.58 3.90
C PRO A 350 29.97 -17.64 4.92
#